data_AF-A0AAW1ZPQ3-F1
#
_entry.id   AF-A0AAW1ZPQ3-F1
#
_cell.length_a   1.000
_cell.length_b   1.000
_cell.length_c   1.000
_cell.angle_alpha   90.00
_cell.angle_beta   90.00
_cell.angle_gamma   90.00
#
_symmetry.space_group_name_H-M   'P 1'
#
loop_
_entity.id
_entity.type
_entity.pdbx_description
1 polymer ?
#
loop_
_entity_poly.entity_id
_entity_poly.type
_entity_poly.pdbx_seq_one_letter_code
_entity_poly.pdbx_strand_id
1 'polypeptide(L)'
;MAFNELCDWKGLLLVSSLFLSVHGQTSGPYFMVTFPAVIESGSEAKLCASLLKPNESLVMDIYLVHGNQSTLLLQEKAEEEFHRCFNFKVRHQEMCIHA
;
A
#
# COMPACT_ATOMS: atom_id res chain seq x y z
N MET A 1 -44.58 16.42 -18.36
CA MET A 1 -45.47 16.26 -19.53
C MET A 1 -45.15 14.91 -20.16
N ALA A 2 -46.14 14.02 -20.23
CA ALA A 2 -46.11 12.62 -20.72
C ALA A 2 -44.87 11.78 -20.32
N PHE A 3 -44.92 11.21 -19.12
CA PHE A 3 -43.99 10.19 -18.64
C PHE A 3 -44.53 8.79 -18.99
N ASN A 4 -43.61 7.89 -19.36
CA ASN A 4 -43.73 6.43 -19.48
C ASN A 4 -44.42 5.87 -20.73
N GLU A 5 -43.61 5.14 -21.51
CA GLU A 5 -43.80 3.75 -21.99
C GLU A 5 -42.71 3.48 -23.07
N LEU A 6 -41.44 3.73 -22.72
CA LEU A 6 -40.29 3.48 -23.61
C LEU A 6 -39.21 2.74 -22.80
N CYS A 7 -38.68 1.65 -23.37
CA CYS A 7 -37.66 0.72 -22.82
C CYS A 7 -38.18 -0.45 -21.99
N ASP A 8 -39.04 -1.24 -22.60
CA ASP A 8 -39.43 -2.58 -22.16
C ASP A 8 -38.21 -3.53 -22.10
N TRP A 9 -37.83 -3.84 -20.86
CA TRP A 9 -36.98 -4.91 -20.30
C TRP A 9 -35.56 -5.16 -20.85
N LYS A 10 -35.32 -5.13 -22.16
CA LYS A 10 -34.04 -5.59 -22.75
C LYS A 10 -32.86 -4.63 -22.56
N GLY A 11 -33.13 -3.33 -22.43
CA GLY A 11 -32.10 -2.29 -22.25
C GLY A 11 -31.57 -2.19 -20.81
N LEU A 12 -32.35 -2.61 -19.81
CA LEU A 12 -31.97 -2.51 -18.41
C LEU A 12 -30.85 -3.51 -18.04
N LEU A 13 -30.77 -4.65 -18.73
CA LEU A 13 -29.77 -5.69 -18.50
C LEU A 13 -28.35 -5.29 -18.94
N LEU A 14 -28.22 -4.38 -19.93
CA LEU A 14 -26.92 -3.95 -20.44
C LEU A 14 -26.26 -2.90 -19.53
N VAL A 15 -27.04 -2.08 -18.84
CA VAL A 15 -26.51 -1.05 -17.94
C VAL A 15 -26.00 -1.66 -16.61
N SER A 16 -26.58 -2.76 -16.13
CA SER A 16 -26.10 -3.42 -14.90
C SER A 16 -24.73 -4.09 -15.08
N SER A 17 -24.38 -4.47 -16.32
CA SER A 17 -23.16 -5.21 -16.64
C SER A 17 -21.87 -4.35 -16.54
N LEU A 18 -21.99 -3.02 -16.59
CA LEU A 18 -20.85 -2.09 -16.51
C LEU A 18 -20.43 -1.75 -15.08
N PHE A 19 -21.27 -2.06 -14.07
CA PHE A 19 -20.99 -1.75 -12.66
C PHE A 19 -20.30 -2.89 -11.89
N LEU A 20 -20.14 -4.08 -12.47
CA LEU A 20 -19.65 -5.27 -11.75
C LEU A 20 -18.11 -5.43 -11.76
N SER A 21 -17.37 -4.55 -12.43
CA SER A 21 -15.99 -4.84 -12.82
C SER A 21 -14.89 -4.23 -11.94
N VAL A 22 -15.12 -3.99 -10.64
CA VAL A 22 -14.02 -3.67 -9.71
C VAL A 22 -14.29 -4.28 -8.33
N HIS A 23 -14.33 -5.61 -8.25
CA HIS A 23 -14.05 -6.31 -6.99
C HIS A 23 -12.76 -7.09 -7.16
N GLY A 24 -11.64 -6.39 -7.08
CA GLY A 24 -10.35 -7.03 -6.82
C GLY A 24 -10.40 -7.64 -5.42
N GLN A 25 -10.94 -8.86 -5.28
CA GLN A 25 -10.75 -9.65 -4.07
C GLN A 25 -9.33 -10.21 -4.11
N THR A 26 -8.36 -9.37 -3.74
CA THR A 26 -7.06 -9.87 -3.29
C THR A 26 -7.34 -10.65 -2.01
N SER A 27 -7.23 -11.98 -2.07
CA SER A 27 -7.67 -12.91 -1.00
C SER A 27 -6.68 -13.02 0.17
N GLY A 28 -5.78 -12.05 0.33
CA GLY A 28 -4.74 -12.05 1.36
C GLY A 28 -4.40 -10.64 1.84
N PRO A 29 -3.61 -10.53 2.93
CA PRO A 29 -3.17 -9.24 3.45
C PRO A 29 -2.35 -8.50 2.40
N TYR A 30 -2.48 -7.17 2.38
CA TYR A 30 -1.69 -6.31 1.52
C TYR A 30 -0.98 -5.26 2.37
N PHE A 31 0.27 -4.98 1.99
CA PHE A 31 1.13 -4.03 2.66
C PHE A 31 1.56 -2.92 1.71
N MET A 32 1.78 -1.74 2.26
CA MET A 32 2.29 -0.59 1.52
C MET A 32 3.36 0.09 2.36
N VAL A 33 4.49 0.43 1.74
CA VAL A 33 5.57 1.18 2.39
C VAL A 33 5.88 2.40 1.52
N THR A 34 5.89 3.59 2.14
CA THR A 34 6.29 4.83 1.48
C THR A 34 7.52 5.41 2.17
N PHE A 35 8.47 5.89 1.37
CA PHE A 35 9.70 6.50 1.83
C PHE A 35 10.11 7.61 0.84
N PRO A 36 10.98 8.55 1.24
CA PRO A 36 11.43 9.62 0.37
C PRO A 36 12.30 9.08 -0.75
N ALA A 37 12.17 9.63 -1.96
CA ALA A 37 13.02 9.23 -3.09
C ALA A 37 14.51 9.55 -2.86
N VAL A 38 14.81 10.57 -2.06
CA VAL A 38 16.17 10.96 -1.66
C VAL A 38 16.19 11.11 -0.16
N ILE A 39 17.18 10.49 0.49
CA ILE A 39 17.40 10.57 1.94
C ILE A 39 18.77 11.21 2.16
N GLU A 40 18.79 12.40 2.73
CA GLU A 40 20.04 13.08 3.05
C GLU A 40 20.77 12.36 4.19
N SER A 41 22.07 12.14 4.01
CA SER A 41 22.89 11.49 5.02
C SER A 41 22.91 12.32 6.30
N GLY A 42 22.65 11.66 7.44
CA GLY A 42 22.69 12.33 8.74
C GLY A 42 21.49 13.23 9.04
N SER A 43 20.49 13.30 8.15
CA SER A 43 19.19 13.90 8.45
C SER A 43 18.18 12.84 8.91
N GLU A 44 17.11 13.31 9.55
CA GLU A 44 15.97 12.47 9.90
C GLU A 44 15.05 12.36 8.69
N ALA A 45 14.77 11.13 8.25
CA ALA A 45 13.81 10.81 7.21
C ALA A 45 12.60 10.11 7.82
N LYS A 46 11.49 10.09 7.08
CA LYS A 46 10.24 9.46 7.52
C LYS A 46 9.82 8.39 6.52
N LEU A 47 9.53 7.20 7.02
CA LEU A 47 8.85 6.16 6.26
C LEU A 47 7.46 5.93 6.85
N CYS A 48 6.49 5.54 6.03
CA CYS A 48 5.18 5.10 6.51
C CYS A 48 4.90 3.69 6.02
N ALA A 49 4.34 2.87 6.89
CA ALA A 49 3.95 1.50 6.60
C ALA A 49 2.45 1.34 6.84
N SER A 50 1.80 0.59 5.94
CA SER A 50 0.43 0.14 6.09
C SER A 50 0.35 -1.37 5.97
N LEU A 51 -0.49 -1.98 6.80
CA LEU A 51 -0.94 -3.35 6.65
C LEU A 51 -2.46 -3.32 6.60
N LEU A 52 -3.05 -3.97 5.61
CA LEU A 52 -4.49 -4.01 5.43
C LEU A 52 -4.98 -5.45 5.25
N LYS A 53 -6.17 -5.72 5.80
CA LYS A 53 -6.80 -7.05 5.88
C LYS A 53 -5.86 -8.17 6.39
N PRO A 54 -5.17 -7.99 7.53
CA PRO A 54 -4.52 -9.13 8.17
C PRO A 54 -5.57 -10.15 8.60
N ASN A 55 -5.27 -11.42 8.39
CA ASN A 55 -6.05 -12.56 8.87
C ASN A 55 -5.31 -13.33 9.98
N GLU A 56 -4.09 -12.92 10.31
CA GLU A 56 -3.22 -13.50 11.32
C GLU A 56 -2.26 -12.43 11.88
N SER A 57 -1.55 -12.77 12.95
CA SER A 57 -0.49 -11.92 13.52
C SER A 57 0.73 -11.92 12.60
N LEU A 58 1.06 -10.77 12.02
CA LEU A 58 2.17 -10.60 11.09
C LEU A 58 3.29 -9.76 11.72
N VAL A 59 4.52 -10.01 11.27
CA VAL A 59 5.68 -9.16 11.57
C VAL A 59 6.20 -8.59 10.26
N MET A 60 6.25 -7.26 10.19
CA MET A 60 6.78 -6.52 9.04
C MET A 60 8.17 -6.00 9.38
N ASP A 61 9.18 -6.55 8.71
CA ASP A 61 10.56 -6.07 8.77
C ASP A 61 10.89 -5.24 7.52
N ILE A 62 11.36 -4.01 7.72
CA ILE A 62 11.81 -3.12 6.65
C ILE A 62 13.31 -2.96 6.76
N TYR A 63 14.03 -3.38 5.73
CA TYR A 63 15.48 -3.29 5.65
C TYR A 63 15.94 -2.24 4.64
N LEU A 64 17.00 -1.52 5.00
CA LEU A 64 17.84 -0.77 4.10
C LEU A 64 18.95 -1.68 3.58
N VAL A 65 18.98 -1.93 2.27
CA VAL A 65 19.99 -2.80 1.66
C VAL A 65 20.98 -1.95 0.86
N HIS A 66 22.26 -2.07 1.19
CA HIS A 66 23.36 -1.42 0.50
C HIS A 66 24.50 -2.43 0.26
N GLY A 67 24.66 -2.86 -1.00
CA GLY A 67 25.57 -3.95 -1.35
C GLY A 67 25.20 -5.24 -0.61
N ASN A 68 26.15 -5.79 0.14
CA ASN A 68 25.94 -7.00 0.97
C ASN A 68 25.51 -6.67 2.41
N GLN A 69 25.31 -5.40 2.75
CA GLN A 69 24.90 -4.97 4.09
C GLN A 69 23.40 -4.70 4.10
N SER A 70 22.69 -5.32 5.05
CA SER A 70 21.28 -5.04 5.34
C SER A 70 21.17 -4.44 6.73
N THR A 71 20.53 -3.27 6.83
CA THR A 71 20.27 -2.58 8.10
C THR A 71 18.77 -2.59 8.37
N LEU A 72 18.33 -3.13 9.50
CA LEU A 72 16.93 -3.08 9.90
C LEU A 72 16.53 -1.64 10.25
N LEU A 73 15.54 -1.09 9.53
CA LEU A 73 15.00 0.25 9.78
C LEU A 73 13.78 0.22 10.70
N LEU A 74 12.90 -0.76 10.50
CA LEU A 74 11.66 -0.93 11.27
C LEU A 74 11.34 -2.42 11.40
N GLN A 75 10.88 -2.79 12.58
CA GLN A 75 10.16 -4.04 12.82
C GLN A 75 8.82 -3.69 13.46
N GLU A 76 7.73 -4.08 12.82
CA GLU A 76 6.38 -3.79 13.28
C GLU A 76 5.56 -5.07 13.35
N LYS A 77 5.09 -5.42 14.55
CA LYS A 77 4.15 -6.54 14.75
C LYS A 77 2.73 -6.02 14.72
N ALA A 78 1.87 -6.61 13.90
CA ALA A 78 0.48 -6.21 13.77
C ALA A 78 -0.46 -7.40 13.62
N GLU A 79 -1.57 -7.33 14.37
CA GLU A 79 -2.70 -8.27 14.30
C GLU A 79 -3.92 -7.64 13.61
N GLU A 80 -3.93 -6.30 13.52
CA GLU A 80 -4.98 -5.50 12.92
C GLU A 80 -4.41 -4.59 11.82
N GLU A 81 -5.32 -4.03 11.01
CA GLU A 81 -4.96 -3.04 10.01
C GLU A 81 -4.31 -1.80 10.66
N PHE A 82 -3.24 -1.30 10.05
CA PHE A 82 -2.57 -0.09 10.53
C PHE A 82 -2.06 0.78 9.39
N HIS A 83 -1.88 2.07 9.71
CA HIS A 83 -1.06 3.02 8.96
C HIS A 83 -0.23 3.82 9.96
N ARG A 84 1.09 3.65 9.97
CA ARG A 84 1.99 4.30 10.94
C ARG A 84 3.23 4.83 10.23
N CYS A 85 3.72 5.97 10.71
CA CYS A 85 4.93 6.58 10.19
C CYS A 85 6.02 6.60 11.25
N PHE A 86 7.24 6.32 10.82
CA PHE A 86 8.41 6.16 11.66
C PHE A 86 9.51 7.07 11.14
N ASN A 87 10.11 7.82 12.05
CA ASN A 87 11.30 8.55 11.73
C ASN A 87 12.51 7.62 11.86
N PHE A 88 13.43 7.73 10.92
CA PHE A 88 14.69 7.00 10.93
C PHE A 88 15.82 7.92 10.47
N LYS A 89 17.05 7.57 10.85
CA LYS A 89 18.24 8.32 10.48
C LYS A 89 19.23 7.39 9.80
N VAL A 90 19.55 7.68 8.54
CA VAL A 90 20.58 6.93 7.81
C VAL A 90 21.94 7.52 8.16
N ARG A 91 22.86 6.68 8.63
CA ARG A 91 24.24 7.08 8.91
C ARG A 91 25.09 6.84 7.67
N HIS A 92 25.63 7.93 7.10
CA HIS A 92 26.75 7.98 6.13
C HIS A 92 26.95 6.69 5.31
N GLN A 93 25.98 6.39 4.46
CA GLN A 93 26.17 5.61 3.24
C GLN A 93 25.38 6.36 2.16
N GLU A 94 26.09 6.89 1.17
CA GLU A 94 25.49 7.50 -0.01
C GLU A 94 24.60 6.46 -0.67
N MET A 95 23.31 6.75 -0.81
CA MET A 95 22.34 5.83 -1.39
C MET A 95 21.77 6.44 -2.66
N CYS A 96 22.20 5.90 -3.80
CA CYS A 96 21.58 6.16 -5.10
C CYS A 96 20.57 5.04 -5.37
N ILE A 97 19.31 5.39 -5.61
CA ILE A 97 18.30 4.44 -6.08
C ILE A 97 18.55 4.22 -7.58
N HIS A 98 18.96 3.02 -7.98
CA HIS A 98 18.82 2.58 -9.37
C HIS A 98 17.42 1.96 -9.51
N ALA A 99 16.62 2.54 -10.41
CA ALA A 99 15.32 2.04 -10.83
C ALA A 99 15.46 0.99 -11.94
#